data_AF-A0AAV1RPV9-F1
#
_entry.id   AF-A0AAV1RPV9-F1
#
_cell.length_a   1.000
_cell.length_b   1.000
_cell.length_c   1.000
_cell.angle_alpha   90.00
_cell.angle_beta   90.00
_cell.angle_gamma   90.00
#
_symmetry.space_group_name_H-M   'P 1'
#
loop_
_entity.id
_entity.type
_entity.pdbx_description
1 polymer ?
#
loop_
_entity_poly.entity_id
_entity_poly.type
_entity_poly.pdbx_seq_one_letter_code
_entity_poly.pdbx_strand_id
1 'polypeptide(L)'
;MKRNPRKVKWTKAYRRLHGKDMTQDSTFEFQRKRNRPERYDRNLAENTLKAIKKIDKVRSERAADHIKQRFNIHLIFTLMKQS
;
A
#
# COMPACT_ATOMS: atom_id res chain seq x y z
N MET A 1 2.28 19.07 -22.54
CA MET A 1 1.62 17.78 -22.84
C MET A 1 0.70 17.36 -21.69
N LYS A 2 -0.58 17.05 -21.95
CA LYS A 2 -1.50 16.46 -20.97
C LYS A 2 -1.45 14.94 -21.06
N ARG A 3 -0.63 14.28 -20.23
CA ARG A 3 -0.55 12.80 -20.18
C ARG A 3 -1.47 12.25 -19.08
N ASN A 4 -2.19 11.16 -19.40
CA ASN A 4 -3.02 10.46 -18.41
C ASN A 4 -2.14 9.65 -17.45
N PRO A 5 -2.13 9.95 -16.14
CA PRO A 5 -1.29 9.23 -15.17
C PRO A 5 -1.61 7.72 -15.10
N ARG A 6 -2.84 7.29 -15.40
CA ARG A 6 -3.21 5.87 -15.42
C ARG A 6 -2.55 5.07 -16.55
N LYS A 7 -1.94 5.74 -17.54
CA LYS A 7 -1.20 5.12 -18.65
C LYS A 7 0.31 5.30 -18.53
N VAL A 8 0.79 6.07 -17.54
CA VAL A 8 2.21 6.32 -17.31
C VAL A 8 2.75 5.31 -16.31
N LYS A 9 3.56 4.36 -16.78
CA LYS A 9 3.96 3.12 -16.07
C LYS A 9 4.61 3.34 -14.70
N TRP A 10 5.37 4.42 -14.52
CA TRP A 10 6.09 4.69 -13.27
C TRP A 10 5.22 5.31 -12.18
N THR A 11 4.00 5.78 -12.51
CA THR A 11 3.15 6.46 -11.53
C THR A 11 2.47 5.47 -10.57
N LYS A 12 2.16 5.95 -9.35
CA LYS A 12 1.35 5.19 -8.39
C LYS A 12 -0.05 4.89 -8.91
N ALA A 13 -0.66 5.79 -9.69
CA ALA A 13 -1.98 5.58 -10.29
C ALA A 13 -2.00 4.36 -11.24
N TYR A 14 -0.99 4.25 -12.11
CA TYR A 14 -0.81 3.07 -12.96
C TYR A 14 -0.59 1.80 -12.13
N ARG A 15 0.32 1.86 -11.15
CA ARG A 15 0.67 0.70 -10.32
C ARG A 15 -0.52 0.19 -9.51
N ARG A 16 -1.35 1.09 -9.00
CA ARG A 16 -2.61 0.79 -8.32
C ARG A 16 -3.60 0.07 -9.23
N LEU A 17 -3.85 0.62 -10.42
CA LEU A 17 -4.83 0.10 -11.37
C LEU A 17 -4.44 -1.27 -11.93
N HIS A 18 -3.14 -1.49 -12.17
CA HIS A 18 -2.62 -2.72 -12.76
C HIS A 18 -2.18 -3.77 -11.72
N GLY A 19 -2.61 -3.64 -10.46
CA GLY A 19 -2.33 -4.61 -9.39
C GLY A 19 -0.83 -4.83 -9.13
N LYS A 20 -0.03 -3.78 -9.29
CA LYS A 20 1.42 -3.79 -8.97
C LYS A 20 1.68 -3.41 -7.51
N ASP A 21 0.73 -2.73 -6.89
CA ASP A 21 0.72 -2.37 -5.48
C ASP A 21 -0.47 -3.03 -4.78
N MET A 22 -0.28 -3.36 -3.49
CA MET A 22 -1.36 -3.77 -2.60
C MET A 22 -2.35 -2.61 -2.45
N THR A 23 -3.62 -2.87 -2.74
CA THR A 23 -4.67 -1.85 -2.84
C THR A 23 -5.80 -1.98 -1.83
N GLN A 24 -6.11 -3.21 -1.42
CA GLN A 24 -7.18 -3.53 -0.49
C GLN A 24 -6.55 -4.07 0.79
N ASP A 25 -6.23 -3.16 1.72
CA ASP A 25 -5.65 -3.51 3.01
C ASP A 25 -6.23 -2.60 4.10
N SER A 26 -6.47 -3.17 5.28
CA SER A 26 -7.09 -2.45 6.39
C SER A 26 -6.21 -1.32 6.94
N THR A 27 -4.89 -1.31 6.65
CA THR A 27 -4.01 -0.22 7.10
C THR A 27 -4.30 1.11 6.39
N PHE A 28 -4.96 1.09 5.23
CA PHE A 28 -5.33 2.32 4.51
C PHE A 28 -6.48 3.09 5.18
N GLU A 29 -7.35 2.41 5.93
CA GLU A 29 -8.49 3.05 6.63
C GLU A 29 -8.03 4.05 7.71
N PHE A 30 -6.83 3.86 8.27
CA PHE A 30 -6.26 4.78 9.25
C PHE A 30 -5.82 6.12 8.66
N GLN A 31 -5.62 6.19 7.33
CA GLN A 31 -5.20 7.42 6.62
C GLN A 31 -6.39 8.29 6.19
N ARG A 32 -7.62 7.92 6.55
CA ARG A 32 -8.82 8.67 6.18
C ARG A 32 -8.79 10.10 6.72
N LYS A 33 -9.22 11.05 5.89
CA LYS A 33 -9.39 12.44 6.31
C LYS A 33 -10.48 12.55 7.37
N ARG A 34 -10.18 13.19 8.51
CA ARG A 34 -11.16 13.50 9.55
C ARG A 34 -11.76 14.88 9.27
N ASN A 35 -13.09 14.94 9.17
CA ASN A 35 -13.82 16.18 8.85
C ASN A 35 -14.21 16.99 10.10
N ARG A 36 -13.99 16.45 11.31
CA ARG A 36 -14.21 17.12 12.58
C ARG A 36 -12.93 17.01 13.43
N PRO A 37 -12.48 18.11 14.04
CA PRO A 37 -11.40 18.04 15.02
C PRO A 37 -11.91 17.39 16.31
N GLU A 38 -11.07 16.58 16.94
CA GLU A 38 -11.30 16.06 18.29
C GLU A 38 -10.59 16.97 19.30
N ARG A 39 -11.17 17.12 20.50
CA ARG A 39 -10.52 17.86 21.59
C ARG A 39 -9.24 17.12 21.99
N TYR A 40 -8.19 17.88 22.33
CA TYR A 40 -6.93 17.30 22.76
C TYR A 40 -7.10 16.47 24.03
N ASP A 41 -6.66 15.22 23.96
CA ASP A 41 -6.44 14.32 25.09
C ASP A 41 -5.03 13.73 24.96
N ARG A 42 -4.23 13.90 26.02
CA ARG A 42 -2.84 13.44 26.06
C ARG A 42 -2.72 11.92 25.92
N ASN A 43 -3.60 11.17 26.59
CA ASN A 43 -3.58 9.70 26.54
C ASN A 43 -3.90 9.21 25.13
N LEU A 44 -4.88 9.84 24.47
CA LEU A 44 -5.22 9.56 23.08
C LEU A 44 -4.05 9.85 22.14
N ALA A 45 -3.39 11.00 22.30
CA ALA A 45 -2.25 11.37 21.47
C ALA A 45 -1.07 10.40 21.62
N GLU A 46 -0.70 10.05 22.85
CA GLU A 46 0.39 9.10 23.13
C GLU A 46 0.10 7.71 22.56
N ASN A 47 -1.13 7.21 22.74
CA ASN A 47 -1.56 5.92 22.18
C ASN A 47 -1.55 5.93 20.64
N THR A 48 -1.98 7.04 20.03
CA THR A 48 -1.99 7.21 18.58
C THR A 48 -0.57 7.20 18.01
N LEU A 49 0.38 7.88 18.65
CA LEU A 49 1.79 7.89 18.23
C LEU A 49 2.41 6.48 18.26
N LYS A 50 2.09 5.69 19.29
CA LYS A 50 2.52 4.28 19.37
C LYS A 50 1.88 3.43 18.28
N ALA A 51 0.58 3.61 18.03
CA ALA A 51 -0.16 2.86 17.02
C ALA A 51 0.34 3.13 15.60
N ILE A 52 0.64 4.40 15.25
CA ILE A 52 1.13 4.78 13.91
C ILE A 52 2.40 4.00 13.54
N LYS A 53 3.38 3.91 14.45
CA LYS A 53 4.63 3.17 14.21
C LYS A 53 4.37 1.69 13.91
N LYS A 54 3.45 1.06 14.65
CA LYS A 54 3.08 -0.34 14.46
C LYS A 54 2.37 -0.56 13.11
N ILE A 55 1.45 0.33 12.75
CA ILE A 55 0.70 0.26 11.49
C ILE A 55 1.65 0.40 10.30
N ASP A 56 2.61 1.31 10.36
CA ASP A 56 3.56 1.52 9.26
C ASP A 56 4.47 0.30 9.04
N LYS A 57 4.95 -0.33 10.11
CA LYS A 57 5.69 -1.59 10.03
C LYS A 57 4.88 -2.69 9.34
N VAL A 58 3.65 -2.93 9.79
CA VAL A 58 2.76 -3.95 9.22
C VAL A 58 2.46 -3.67 7.74
N ARG A 59 2.22 -2.39 7.38
CA ARG A 59 1.99 -1.98 5.99
C ARG A 59 3.20 -2.29 5.10
N SER A 60 4.41 -2.01 5.60
CA SER A 60 5.67 -2.24 4.90
C SER A 60 5.91 -3.72 4.64
N GLU A 61 5.71 -4.56 5.65
CA GLU A 61 5.85 -6.02 5.57
C GLU A 61 4.87 -6.61 4.54
N ARG A 62 3.58 -6.27 4.63
CA ARG A 62 2.56 -6.74 3.68
C ARG A 62 2.82 -6.28 2.25
N ALA A 63 3.29 -5.04 2.07
CA ALA A 63 3.65 -4.54 0.75
C ALA A 63 4.84 -5.30 0.14
N ALA A 64 5.86 -5.61 0.96
CA ALA A 64 7.00 -6.41 0.54
C ALA A 64 6.57 -7.83 0.13
N ASP A 65 5.70 -8.47 0.92
CA ASP A 65 5.21 -9.82 0.64
C ASP A 65 4.37 -9.88 -0.63
N HIS A 66 3.51 -8.88 -0.87
CA HIS A 66 2.78 -8.77 -2.14
C HIS A 66 3.72 -8.71 -3.35
N ILE A 67 4.83 -7.96 -3.23
CA ILE A 67 5.83 -7.85 -4.28
C ILE A 67 6.55 -9.19 -4.49
N LYS A 68 6.97 -9.86 -3.41
CA LYS A 68 7.63 -11.18 -3.47
C LYS A 68 6.74 -12.22 -4.15
N GLN A 69 5.47 -12.34 -3.73
CA GLN A 69 4.51 -13.27 -4.31
C GLN A 69 4.34 -13.03 -5.82
N ARG A 70 4.25 -11.76 -6.22
CA ARG A 70 4.11 -11.38 -7.62
C ARG A 70 5.33 -11.80 -8.46
N PHE A 71 6.55 -11.62 -7.95
CA PHE A 71 7.76 -12.03 -8.66
C PHE A 71 7.90 -13.56 -8.72
N ASN A 72 7.54 -14.27 -7.65
CA ASN A 72 7.59 -15.74 -7.62
C ASN A 72 6.65 -16.36 -8.68
N ILE A 73 5.40 -15.89 -8.75
CA ILE A 73 4.44 -16.34 -9.78
C ILE A 73 4.99 -16.11 -11.19
N HIS A 74 5.64 -14.95 -11.42
CA HIS A 74 6.23 -14.65 -12.73
C HIS A 74 7.37 -15.60 -13.10
N LEU A 75 8.23 -15.94 -12.13
CA LEU A 75 9.34 -16.87 -12.34
C LEU A 75 8.82 -18.27 -12.71
N ILE A 76 7.85 -18.78 -11.96
CA ILE A 76 7.18 -20.08 -12.23
C ILE A 76 6.54 -20.08 -13.63
N PHE A 77 5.79 -19.04 -13.98
CA PHE A 77 5.11 -18.95 -15.27
C PHE A 77 6.08 -18.86 -16.45
N THR A 78 7.25 -18.26 -16.24
CA THR A 78 8.30 -18.15 -17.27
C THR A 78 8.98 -19.49 -17.48
N LEU A 79 9.28 -20.22 -16.40
CA LEU A 79 9.88 -21.57 -16.45
C LEU A 79 8.95 -22.59 -17.12
N MET A 80 7.65 -22.54 -16.82
CA MET A 80 6.66 -23.45 -17.44
C MET A 80 6.41 -23.19 -18.94
N LYS A 81 6.78 -22.02 -19.47
CA LYS A 81 6.63 -21.68 -20.90
C LYS A 81 7.82 -22.07 -21.76
N GLN A 82 8.94 -22.46 -21.15
CA GLN A 82 10.17 -22.86 -21.86
C GLN A 82 10.34 -24.38 -21.99
N SER A 83 9.42 -25.17 -21.45
CA SER A 83 9.30 -26.63 -21.64
C SER A 83 8.24 -26.95 -22.68
#